data_AF-A0A4Q8R0D4-F1
#
_entry.id   AF-A0A4Q8R0D4-F1
#
_cell.length_a   1.000
_cell.length_b   1.000
_cell.length_c   1.000
_cell.angle_alpha   90.00
_cell.angle_beta   90.00
_cell.angle_gamma   90.00
#
_symmetry.space_group_name_H-M   'P 1'
#
loop_
_entity.id
_entity.type
_entity.pdbx_description
1 polymer ?
#
loop_
_entity_poly.entity_id
_entity_poly.type
_entity_poly.pdbx_seq_one_letter_code
_entity_poly.pdbx_strand_id
1 'polypeptide(L)'
;MNLLLVHALAVHRPNCDIVKPVFSGIVYHANYLRFMERGRTNHLRLMGAEQHALFAETEVETPGFVFVVRSMELDFLRPARMDDVLDVVTWPVAVKGASITLAQEVRRGEDLLVKAQVRVAFISEGKAQPISKALRLLLKADVA
;
A
#
# COMPACT_ATOMS: atom_id res chain seq x y z
N MET A 1 2.60 -18.27 3.32
CA MET A 1 1.23 -18.31 2.76
C MET A 1 1.01 -16.90 2.24
N ASN A 2 1.34 -16.66 0.96
CA ASN A 2 1.35 -15.33 0.36
C ASN A 2 0.00 -14.63 0.56
N LEU A 3 -0.09 -13.66 1.47
CA LEU A 3 -1.25 -12.78 1.58
C LEU A 3 -1.18 -11.74 0.45
N LEU A 4 -1.57 -12.17 -0.76
CA LEU A 4 -2.02 -11.26 -1.81
C LEU A 4 -3.29 -10.58 -1.31
N LEU A 5 -3.13 -9.39 -0.76
CA LEU A 5 -4.26 -8.70 -0.17
C LEU A 5 -4.94 -7.86 -1.25
N VAL A 6 -6.11 -8.32 -1.67
CA VAL A 6 -6.98 -7.62 -2.61
C VAL A 6 -7.96 -6.77 -1.80
N HIS A 7 -7.85 -5.45 -1.94
CA HIS A 7 -8.83 -4.53 -1.39
C HIS A 7 -9.67 -3.94 -2.52
N ALA A 8 -10.91 -4.39 -2.63
CA ALA A 8 -11.89 -3.82 -3.54
C ALA A 8 -12.31 -2.42 -3.06
N LEU A 9 -12.20 -1.44 -3.94
CA LEU A 9 -12.62 -0.06 -3.76
C LEU A 9 -13.48 0.34 -4.97
N ALA A 10 -14.76 0.65 -4.73
CA ALA A 10 -15.61 1.19 -5.78
C ALA A 10 -15.36 2.70 -5.95
N VAL A 11 -15.18 3.15 -7.19
CA VAL A 11 -15.00 4.58 -7.53
C VAL A 11 -16.34 5.30 -7.40
N HIS A 12 -16.66 5.76 -6.19
CA HIS A 12 -17.85 6.55 -5.91
C HIS A 12 -17.54 8.06 -5.94
N ARG A 13 -18.59 8.88 -5.99
CA ARG A 13 -18.52 10.34 -5.79
C ARG A 13 -18.68 10.71 -4.31
N PRO A 14 -17.61 11.09 -3.58
CA PRO A 14 -17.78 11.98 -2.44
C PRO A 14 -17.30 13.41 -2.70
N ASN A 15 -16.43 13.66 -3.69
CA ASN A 15 -15.90 14.99 -4.00
C ASN A 15 -15.46 15.12 -5.47
N CYS A 16 -15.56 16.33 -6.01
CA CYS A 16 -15.28 16.73 -7.40
C CYS A 16 -13.87 16.34 -7.92
N ASP A 17 -12.94 16.02 -7.03
CA ASP A 17 -11.53 15.79 -7.37
C ASP A 17 -11.23 14.42 -7.99
N ILE A 18 -12.18 13.48 -7.99
CA ILE A 18 -11.94 12.10 -8.45
C ILE A 18 -11.76 12.02 -9.96
N VAL A 19 -12.59 12.78 -10.69
CA VAL A 19 -12.62 12.78 -12.15
C VAL A 19 -12.18 14.14 -12.64
N LYS A 20 -11.26 14.17 -13.61
CA LYS A 20 -10.77 15.44 -14.16
C LYS A 20 -11.96 16.19 -14.81
N PRO A 21 -12.38 17.36 -14.30
CA PRO A 21 -13.71 17.92 -14.54
C PRO A 21 -13.92 18.54 -15.93
N VAL A 22 -13.04 18.28 -16.91
CA VAL A 22 -13.09 19.04 -18.16
C VAL A 22 -13.36 18.22 -19.42
N PHE A 23 -12.80 17.02 -19.68
CA PHE A 23 -13.00 16.42 -21.03
C PHE A 23 -12.97 14.90 -21.22
N SER A 24 -12.83 14.03 -20.21
CA SER A 24 -12.68 12.58 -20.50
C SER A 24 -13.40 11.58 -19.61
N GLY A 25 -14.00 11.99 -18.48
CA GLY A 25 -14.62 11.05 -17.54
C GLY A 25 -13.62 10.07 -16.89
N ILE A 26 -12.31 10.35 -17.00
CA ILE A 26 -11.21 9.53 -16.49
C ILE A 26 -10.80 10.00 -15.10
N VAL A 27 -10.46 9.04 -14.24
CA VAL A 27 -9.90 9.27 -12.91
C VAL A 27 -8.58 10.03 -12.99
N TYR A 28 -8.44 11.10 -12.21
CA TYR A 28 -7.21 11.89 -12.15
C TYR A 28 -6.05 11.08 -11.54
N HIS A 29 -4.85 11.19 -12.13
CA HIS A 29 -3.69 10.35 -11.80
C HIS A 29 -3.34 10.34 -10.29
N ALA A 30 -3.49 11.48 -9.60
CA ALA A 30 -3.21 11.57 -8.17
C ALA A 30 -4.17 10.75 -7.29
N ASN A 31 -5.39 10.45 -7.75
CA ASN A 31 -6.33 9.64 -6.98
C ASN A 31 -5.90 8.18 -6.88
N TYR A 32 -5.13 7.66 -7.84
CA TYR A 32 -4.55 6.33 -7.72
C TYR A 32 -3.63 6.23 -6.50
N LEU A 33 -2.94 7.32 -6.09
CA LEU A 33 -2.15 7.34 -4.86
C LEU A 33 -3.03 7.17 -3.62
N ARG A 34 -4.23 7.78 -3.59
CA ARG A 34 -5.21 7.63 -2.51
C ARG A 34 -5.74 6.19 -2.44
N PHE A 35 -6.08 5.61 -3.59
CA PHE A 35 -6.54 4.22 -3.66
C PHE A 35 -5.46 3.25 -3.18
N MET A 36 -4.22 3.44 -3.64
CA MET A 36 -3.08 2.63 -3.24
C MET A 36 -2.71 2.80 -1.77
N GLU A 37 -2.85 4.00 -1.20
CA GLU A 37 -2.67 4.23 0.24
C GLU A 37 -3.66 3.40 1.06
N ARG A 38 -4.95 3.43 0.69
CA ARG A 38 -5.97 2.62 1.34
C ARG A 38 -5.64 1.13 1.30
N GLY A 39 -5.14 0.64 0.16
CA GLY A 39 -4.68 -0.74 0.01
C GLY A 39 -3.51 -1.09 0.95
N ARG A 40 -2.49 -0.21 1.04
CA ARG A 40 -1.34 -0.41 1.94
C ARG A 40 -1.76 -0.41 3.41
N THR A 41 -2.59 0.54 3.81
CA THR A 41 -3.08 0.65 5.19
C THR A 41 -3.91 -0.57 5.58
N ASN A 42 -4.75 -1.09 4.69
CA ASN A 42 -5.47 -2.33 4.97
C ASN A 42 -4.55 -3.55 5.06
N HIS A 43 -3.53 -3.66 4.21
CA HIS A 43 -2.54 -4.74 4.29
C HIS A 43 -1.77 -4.72 5.62
N LEU A 44 -1.24 -3.56 6.02
CA LEU A 44 -0.58 -3.39 7.32
C LEU A 44 -1.53 -3.66 8.49
N ARG A 45 -2.79 -3.22 8.41
CA ARG A 45 -3.80 -3.45 9.46
C ARG A 45 -4.12 -4.94 9.62
N LEU A 46 -4.24 -5.69 8.52
CA LEU A 46 -4.54 -7.11 8.59
C LEU A 46 -3.33 -7.89 9.11
N MET A 47 -2.12 -7.58 8.68
CA MET A 47 -0.91 -8.12 9.30
C MET A 47 -0.84 -7.79 10.80
N GLY A 48 -1.14 -6.55 11.19
CA GLY A 48 -1.13 -6.12 12.59
C GLY A 48 -2.25 -6.70 13.44
N ALA A 49 -3.41 -7.02 12.86
CA ALA A 49 -4.51 -7.69 13.56
C ALA A 49 -4.17 -9.17 13.83
N GLU A 50 -3.63 -9.87 12.83
CA GLU A 50 -3.21 -11.28 12.97
C GLU A 50 -1.97 -11.42 13.87
N GLN A 51 -1.16 -10.37 13.99
CA GLN A 51 0.13 -10.39 14.69
C GLN A 51 0.23 -9.31 15.77
N HIS A 52 -0.89 -9.06 16.46
CA HIS A 52 -1.00 -8.00 17.46
C HIS A 52 0.12 -8.04 18.51
N ALA A 53 0.50 -9.23 18.96
CA ALA A 53 1.60 -9.42 19.92
C ALA A 53 2.96 -8.93 19.37
N LEU A 54 3.27 -9.19 18.09
CA LEU A 54 4.53 -8.76 17.47
C LEU A 54 4.60 -7.24 17.27
N PHE A 55 3.44 -6.62 16.96
CA PHE A 55 3.35 -5.16 16.89
C PHE A 55 3.52 -4.53 18.28
N ALA A 56 2.94 -5.13 19.32
CA ALA A 56 3.13 -4.67 20.70
C ALA A 56 4.59 -4.82 21.16
N GLU A 57 5.25 -5.94 20.87
CA GLU A 57 6.69 -6.12 21.14
C GLU A 57 7.54 -5.07 20.41
N THR A 58 7.24 -4.82 19.13
CA THR A 58 7.95 -3.82 18.34
C THR A 58 7.72 -2.40 18.87
N GLU A 59 6.54 -2.09 19.40
CA GLU A 59 6.25 -0.81 20.05
C GLU A 59 7.05 -0.63 21.34
N VAL A 60 7.29 -1.71 22.10
CA VAL A 60 8.14 -1.67 23.29
C VAL A 60 9.62 -1.49 22.89
N GLU A 61 10.09 -2.19 21.87
CA GLU A 61 11.49 -2.07 21.38
C GLU A 61 11.76 -0.76 20.65
N THR A 62 10.79 -0.25 19.89
CA THR A 62 10.89 0.95 19.05
C THR A 62 9.62 1.80 19.21
N PRO A 63 9.51 2.59 20.28
CA PRO A 63 8.31 3.38 20.56
C PRO A 63 7.97 4.37 19.44
N GLY A 64 6.68 4.51 19.16
CA GLY A 64 6.16 5.47 18.18
C GLY A 64 6.63 5.21 16.76
N PHE A 65 6.91 3.95 16.40
CA PHE A 65 7.33 3.64 15.04
C PHE A 65 6.21 3.89 14.04
N VAL A 66 6.60 4.35 12.86
CA VAL A 66 5.70 4.62 11.74
C VAL A 66 6.31 4.16 10.43
N PHE A 67 5.42 3.81 9.50
CA PHE A 67 5.78 3.47 8.13
C PHE A 67 5.58 4.69 7.23
N VAL A 68 6.67 5.17 6.60
CA VAL A 68 6.65 6.37 5.76
C VAL A 68 7.08 6.04 4.34
N VAL A 69 6.34 6.50 3.33
CA VAL A 69 6.72 6.32 1.91
C VAL A 69 7.94 7.19 1.60
N ARG A 70 9.06 6.56 1.20
CA ARG A 70 10.28 7.26 0.75
C ARG A 70 10.22 7.59 -0.74
N SER A 71 9.82 6.62 -1.54
CA SER A 71 9.78 6.74 -3.00
C SER A 71 8.68 5.87 -3.57
N MET A 72 8.13 6.30 -4.70
CA MET A 72 7.14 5.55 -5.43
C MET A 72 7.37 5.74 -6.93
N GLU A 73 7.34 4.64 -7.66
CA GLU A 73 7.38 4.60 -9.12
C GLU A 73 6.04 4.06 -9.62
N LEU A 74 5.44 4.71 -10.62
CA LEU A 74 4.10 4.38 -11.11
C LEU A 74 4.09 4.36 -12.64
N ASP A 75 3.49 3.31 -13.19
CA ASP A 75 3.13 3.23 -14.60
C ASP A 75 1.61 3.27 -14.76
N PHE A 76 1.11 4.28 -15.48
CA PHE A 76 -0.30 4.41 -15.82
C PHE A 76 -0.57 3.76 -17.18
N LEU A 77 -1.09 2.53 -17.17
CA LEU A 77 -1.30 1.73 -18.38
C LEU A 77 -2.65 2.03 -19.03
N ARG A 78 -3.71 2.09 -18.22
CA ARG A 78 -5.09 2.28 -18.68
C ARG A 78 -5.88 3.14 -17.69
N PRO A 79 -6.85 3.94 -18.17
CA PRO A 79 -7.66 4.77 -17.30
C PRO A 79 -8.84 4.01 -16.69
N ALA A 80 -9.11 4.27 -15.41
CA ALA A 80 -10.39 4.05 -14.75
C ALA A 80 -11.37 5.19 -15.06
N ARG A 81 -12.67 4.88 -14.98
CA ARG A 81 -13.79 5.81 -15.15
C ARG A 81 -14.70 5.82 -13.91
N MET A 82 -15.68 6.72 -13.91
CA MET A 82 -16.73 6.71 -12.89
C MET A 82 -17.44 5.34 -12.85
N ASP A 83 -17.83 4.91 -11.65
CA ASP A 83 -18.52 3.64 -11.38
C ASP A 83 -17.69 2.37 -11.66
N ASP A 84 -16.42 2.50 -12.08
CA ASP A 84 -15.51 1.37 -12.12
C ASP A 84 -15.29 0.82 -10.69
N VAL A 85 -15.39 -0.50 -10.54
CA VAL A 85 -14.94 -1.19 -9.34
C VAL A 85 -13.47 -1.51 -9.49
N LEU A 86 -12.65 -1.00 -8.57
CA LEU A 86 -11.20 -1.15 -8.63
C LEU A 86 -10.70 -2.07 -7.53
N ASP A 87 -9.86 -3.02 -7.91
CA ASP A 87 -9.13 -3.85 -6.96
C ASP A 87 -7.73 -3.30 -6.78
N VAL A 88 -7.40 -2.96 -5.52
CA VAL A 88 -6.04 -2.59 -5.14
C VAL A 88 -5.36 -3.79 -4.53
N VAL A 89 -4.41 -4.37 -5.27
CA VAL A 89 -3.63 -5.53 -4.84
C VAL A 89 -2.29 -5.02 -4.31
N THR A 90 -1.91 -5.44 -3.10
CA THR A 90 -0.65 -5.02 -2.46
C THR A 90 0.07 -6.22 -1.90
N TRP A 91 1.37 -6.32 -2.18
CA TRP A 91 2.21 -7.37 -1.61
C TRP A 91 3.66 -6.89 -1.45
N PRO A 92 4.41 -7.38 -0.45
CA PRO A 92 5.82 -7.07 -0.31
C PRO A 92 6.65 -7.83 -1.35
N VAL A 93 7.66 -7.15 -1.90
CA VAL A 93 8.62 -7.74 -2.86
C VAL A 93 10.03 -7.82 -2.30
N ALA A 94 10.37 -6.99 -1.32
CA ALA A 94 11.66 -7.05 -0.66
C ALA A 94 11.59 -6.44 0.74
N VAL A 95 12.29 -7.05 1.69
CA VAL A 95 12.46 -6.51 3.05
C VAL A 95 13.94 -6.31 3.32
N LYS A 96 14.34 -5.07 3.54
CA LYS A 96 15.69 -4.65 3.90
C LYS A 96 15.78 -4.32 5.40
N GLY A 97 16.91 -3.80 5.85
CA GLY A 97 17.15 -3.51 7.28
C GLY A 97 16.15 -2.53 7.89
N ALA A 98 15.93 -1.38 7.26
CA ALA A 98 15.07 -0.29 7.73
C ALA A 98 13.96 0.08 6.72
N SER A 99 13.70 -0.79 5.74
CA SER A 99 12.74 -0.48 4.67
C SER A 99 12.14 -1.73 4.05
N ILE A 100 10.95 -1.54 3.47
CA ILE A 100 10.18 -2.55 2.75
C ILE A 100 9.90 -1.99 1.36
N THR A 101 10.08 -2.80 0.33
CA THR A 101 9.57 -2.52 -1.01
C THR A 101 8.28 -3.31 -1.19
N LEU A 102 7.21 -2.62 -1.54
CA LEU A 102 5.89 -3.15 -1.87
C LEU A 102 5.67 -3.02 -3.38
N ALA A 103 5.07 -4.03 -3.99
CA ALA A 103 4.42 -3.89 -5.29
C ALA A 103 2.92 -3.66 -5.08
N GLN A 104 2.35 -2.82 -5.94
CA GLN A 104 0.93 -2.57 -5.96
C GLN A 104 0.39 -2.57 -7.38
N GLU A 105 -0.82 -3.06 -7.52
CA GLU A 105 -1.58 -3.00 -8.75
C GLU A 105 -2.97 -2.43 -8.46
N VAL A 106 -3.43 -1.56 -9.36
CA VAL A 106 -4.83 -1.14 -9.44
C VAL A 106 -5.43 -1.78 -10.67
N ARG A 107 -6.44 -2.62 -10.45
CA ARG A 107 -7.10 -3.41 -11.46
C ARG A 107 -8.57 -3.06 -11.58
N ARG A 108 -9.17 -3.33 -12.74
CA ARG A 108 -10.62 -3.38 -12.94
C ARG A 108 -10.96 -4.75 -13.51
N GLY A 109 -11.43 -5.67 -12.67
CA GLY A 109 -11.49 -7.08 -13.04
C GLY A 109 -10.11 -7.61 -13.44
N GLU A 110 -9.96 -8.13 -14.65
CA GLU A 110 -8.69 -8.64 -15.18
C GLU A 110 -7.78 -7.53 -15.74
N ASP A 111 -8.30 -6.32 -15.92
CA ASP A 111 -7.55 -5.23 -16.53
C ASP A 111 -6.58 -4.57 -15.54
N LEU A 112 -5.27 -4.68 -15.80
CA LEU A 112 -4.28 -3.89 -15.09
C LEU A 112 -4.29 -2.44 -15.57
N LEU A 113 -4.66 -1.51 -14.67
CA LEU A 113 -4.76 -0.08 -14.95
C LEU A 113 -3.50 0.68 -14.55
N VAL A 114 -3.02 0.44 -13.34
CA VAL A 114 -1.81 1.06 -12.79
C VAL A 114 -1.01 0.00 -12.07
N LYS A 115 0.31 0.01 -12.26
CA LYS A 115 1.24 -0.74 -11.42
C LYS A 115 2.19 0.23 -10.73
N ALA A 116 2.59 -0.09 -9.52
CA ALA A 116 3.49 0.75 -8.74
C ALA A 116 4.47 -0.07 -7.92
N GLN A 117 5.65 0.50 -7.73
CA GLN A 117 6.61 0.04 -6.74
C GLN A 117 6.77 1.11 -5.67
N VAL A 118 6.51 0.74 -4.41
CA VAL A 118 6.52 1.66 -3.27
C VAL A 118 7.61 1.23 -2.31
N ARG A 119 8.49 2.16 -1.94
CA ARG A 119 9.46 1.93 -0.88
C ARG A 119 9.04 2.66 0.38
N VAL A 120 8.89 1.91 1.44
CA VAL A 120 8.46 2.37 2.76
C VAL A 120 9.63 2.24 3.73
N ALA A 121 9.91 3.29 4.50
CA ALA A 121 10.91 3.31 5.55
C ALA A 121 10.24 3.11 6.91
N PHE A 122 10.95 2.42 7.80
CA PHE A 122 10.59 2.28 9.20
C PHE A 122 11.25 3.42 9.98
N ILE A 123 10.43 4.31 10.56
CA ILE A 123 10.88 5.53 11.23
C ILE A 123 10.38 5.52 12.67
N SER A 124 11.23 5.90 13.62
CA SER A 124 10.81 6.26 14.98
C SER A 124 11.61 7.48 15.43
N GLU A 125 10.97 8.39 16.16
CA GLU A 125 11.53 9.68 16.59
C GLU A 125 12.15 10.49 15.43
N GLY A 126 11.55 10.40 14.24
CA GLY A 126 12.02 11.10 13.04
C GLY A 126 13.28 10.51 12.39
N LYS A 127 13.80 9.38 12.89
CA LYS A 127 14.98 8.69 12.33
C LYS A 127 14.62 7.32 11.78
N ALA A 128 15.32 6.91 10.73
CA ALA A 128 15.20 5.55 10.21
C ALA A 128 15.72 4.56 11.26
N GLN A 129 14.88 3.58 11.61
CA GLN A 129 15.23 2.53 12.56
C GLN A 129 15.25 1.17 11.84
N PRO A 130 16.09 0.23 12.28
CA PRO A 130 15.99 -1.16 11.86
C PRO A 130 14.59 -1.69 12.19
N ILE A 131 14.01 -2.47 11.27
CA ILE A 131 12.81 -3.24 11.55
C ILE A 131 13.18 -4.30 12.59
N SER A 132 12.38 -4.43 13.65
CA SER A 132 12.58 -5.43 14.70
C SER A 132 12.74 -6.83 14.10
N LYS A 133 13.52 -7.70 14.75
CA LYS A 133 13.85 -9.01 14.18
C LYS A 133 12.59 -9.82 13.90
N ALA A 134 11.62 -9.79 14.81
CA ALA A 134 10.37 -10.53 14.70
C ALA A 134 9.50 -10.00 13.54
N LEU A 135 9.31 -8.67 13.47
CA LEU A 135 8.54 -8.05 12.38
C LEU A 135 9.21 -8.27 11.02
N ARG A 136 10.54 -8.22 10.96
CA ARG A 136 11.29 -8.49 9.73
C ARG A 136 11.14 -9.94 9.26
N LEU A 137 11.07 -10.91 10.17
CA LEU A 137 10.82 -12.31 9.81
C LEU A 137 9.41 -12.50 9.27
N LEU A 138 8.42 -11.88 9.92
CA LEU A 138 7.03 -11.88 9.44
C LEU A 138 6.94 -11.32 8.02
N LEU A 139 7.46 -10.11 7.81
CA LEU A 139 7.40 -9.43 6.52
C LEU A 139 8.12 -10.20 5.42
N LYS A 140 9.19 -10.94 5.75
CA LYS A 140 9.90 -11.80 4.80
C LYS A 140 9.12 -13.06 4.44
N ALA A 141 8.34 -13.61 5.37
CA ALA A 141 7.49 -14.76 5.10
C ALA A 141 6.38 -14.44 4.09
N ASP A 142 6.00 -13.16 3.99
CA ASP A 142 5.01 -12.65 3.05
C ASP A 142 5.58 -12.28 1.66
N VAL A 143 6.91 -12.36 1.49
CA VAL A 143 7.58 -12.19 0.18
C VAL A 143 7.69 -13.54 -0.57
N ALA A 144 7.45 -14.67 0.12
CA ALA A 144 7.70 -16.03 -0.36
C ALA A 144 6.41 -16.76 -0.81
#